data_AF-K2RFK3-F1
#
_entry.id   AF-K2RFK3-F1
#
_cell.length_a   1.000
_cell.length_b   1.000
_cell.length_c   1.000
_cell.angle_alpha   90.00
_cell.angle_beta   90.00
_cell.angle_gamma   90.00
#
_symmetry.space_group_name_H-M   'P 1'
#
loop_
_entity.id
_entity.type
_entity.pdbx_description
1 polymer ?
#
loop_
_entity_poly.entity_id
_entity_poly.type
_entity_poly.pdbx_seq_one_letter_code
_entity_poly.pdbx_strand_id
1 'polypeptide(L)'
;VAAGRILHCLNADANVTVVSPAARLNPEVAYRVSQGQVTHVDRNFEPADLDGADMVLVAVDDPDASTAIWTLCKQRRIPVNVADEIPECDFFFGSVH
;
A
#
# COMPACT_ATOMS: atom_id res chain seq x y z
N VAL A 1 -7.99 -3.41 6.33
CA VAL A 1 -7.54 -3.73 4.96
C VAL A 1 -6.01 -3.78 4.83
N ALA A 2 -5.26 -2.74 5.23
CA ALA A 2 -3.80 -2.67 5.06
C ALA A 2 -3.02 -3.86 5.67
N ALA A 3 -3.36 -4.30 6.89
CA ALA A 3 -2.65 -5.40 7.55
C ALA A 3 -2.70 -6.73 6.77
N GLY A 4 -3.88 -7.08 6.23
CA GLY A 4 -4.04 -8.30 5.41
C GLY A 4 -3.21 -8.24 4.12
N ARG A 5 -3.17 -7.07 3.46
CA ARG A 5 -2.34 -6.84 2.27
C ARG A 5 -0.86 -6.99 2.57
N ILE A 6 -0.39 -6.40 3.67
CA ILE A 6 1.00 -6.54 4.13
C ILE A 6 1.34 -8.01 4.38
N LEU A 7 0.46 -8.75 5.05
CA LEU A 7 0.68 -10.18 5.29
C LEU A 7 0.85 -10.98 3.99
N HIS A 8 -0.02 -10.77 3.00
CA HIS A 8 0.08 -11.47 1.72
C HIS A 8 1.37 -11.11 0.95
N CYS A 9 1.77 -9.84 0.96
CA CYS A 9 3.03 -9.42 0.36
C CYS A 9 4.24 -10.06 1.05
N LEU A 10 4.27 -10.07 2.39
CA LEU A 10 5.36 -10.69 3.15
C LEU A 10 5.43 -12.21 2.93
N ASN A 11 4.29 -12.89 2.84
CA ASN A 11 4.26 -14.32 2.53
C ASN A 11 4.74 -14.64 1.10
N ALA A 12 4.75 -13.65 0.21
CA ALA A 12 5.28 -13.74 -1.14
C ALA A 12 6.72 -13.21 -1.23
N ASP A 13 7.42 -13.08 -0.09
CA ASP A 13 8.80 -12.58 0.02
C ASP A 13 9.00 -11.15 -0.53
N ALA A 14 7.94 -10.34 -0.59
CA ALA A 14 8.03 -8.97 -1.05
C ALA A 14 8.77 -8.08 -0.04
N ASN A 15 9.57 -7.14 -0.55
CA ASN A 15 10.10 -6.04 0.27
C ASN A 15 9.02 -4.97 0.45
N VAL A 16 8.42 -4.90 1.65
CA VAL A 16 7.27 -4.04 1.90
C VAL A 16 7.70 -2.73 2.58
N THR A 17 7.32 -1.61 1.95
CA THR A 17 7.39 -0.27 2.54
C THR A 17 6.00 0.25 2.83
N VAL A 18 5.75 0.67 4.07
CA VAL A 18 4.51 1.30 4.51
C VAL A 18 4.76 2.81 4.61
N VAL A 19 3.95 3.60 3.91
CA VAL A 19 3.97 5.07 3.98
C VAL A 19 2.67 5.55 4.60
N SER A 20 2.71 6.00 5.85
CA SER A 20 1.55 6.54 6.56
C SER A 20 1.99 7.13 7.90
N PRO A 21 1.34 8.20 8.41
CA PRO A 21 1.57 8.67 9.77
C PRO A 21 1.35 7.55 10.80
N ALA A 22 2.29 7.38 11.74
CA ALA A 22 2.27 6.36 12.79
C ALA A 22 0.96 6.39 13.60
N ALA A 23 0.40 7.59 13.81
CA ALA A 23 -0.86 7.79 14.52
C ALA A 23 -2.09 7.16 13.82
N ARG A 24 -1.98 6.80 12.53
CA ARG A 24 -3.04 6.19 11.74
C ARG A 24 -2.81 4.69 11.49
N LEU A 25 -1.69 4.14 11.96
CA LEU A 25 -1.45 2.70 11.85
C LEU A 25 -2.39 1.94 12.77
N ASN A 26 -3.01 0.89 12.26
CA ASN A 26 -3.72 -0.04 13.12
C ASN A 26 -2.70 -0.84 13.98
N PRO A 27 -3.16 -1.48 15.08
CA PRO A 27 -2.25 -2.18 16.00
C PRO A 27 -1.40 -3.27 15.34
N GLU A 28 -1.94 -3.98 14.34
CA GLU A 28 -1.21 -5.06 13.65
C GLU A 28 -0.08 -4.50 12.78
N VAL A 29 -0.34 -3.45 11.98
CA VAL A 29 0.71 -2.82 11.17
C VAL A 29 1.76 -2.17 12.06
N ALA A 30 1.35 -1.48 13.12
CA ALA A 30 2.28 -0.90 14.10
C ALA A 30 3.19 -1.97 14.73
N TYR A 31 2.64 -3.14 15.06
CA TYR A 31 3.43 -4.27 15.55
C TYR A 31 4.48 -4.72 14.53
N ARG A 32 4.09 -4.95 13.27
CA ARG A 32 5.03 -5.37 12.20
C ARG A 32 6.16 -4.36 11.99
N VAL A 33 5.85 -3.07 12.02
CA VAL A 33 6.83 -1.98 11.97
C VAL A 33 7.79 -2.07 13.16
N SER A 34 7.26 -2.21 14.39
CA SER A 34 8.09 -2.33 15.61
C SER A 34 9.02 -3.55 15.61
N GLN A 35 8.60 -4.63 14.93
CA GLN A 35 9.37 -5.86 14.79
C GLN A 35 10.37 -5.80 13.61
N GLY A 36 10.41 -4.69 12.87
CA GLY A 36 11.27 -4.53 11.69
C GLY A 36 10.91 -5.44 10.52
N GLN A 37 9.66 -5.92 10.45
CA GLN A 37 9.19 -6.81 9.39
C GLN A 37 8.89 -6.07 8.09
N VAL A 38 8.70 -4.74 8.17
CA VAL A 38 8.44 -3.86 7.04
C VAL A 38 9.23 -2.57 7.23
N THR A 39 9.58 -1.91 6.13
CA THR A 39 10.11 -0.54 6.18
C THR A 39 8.94 0.43 6.44
N HIS A 40 9.11 1.40 7.33
CA HIS A 40 8.08 2.40 7.63
C HIS A 40 8.58 3.82 7.39
N VAL A 41 7.79 4.59 6.67
CA VAL A 41 7.97 6.01 6.43
C VAL A 41 6.84 6.76 7.14
N ASP A 42 7.17 7.36 8.29
CA ASP A 42 6.23 8.07 9.16
C ASP A 42 5.92 9.49 8.63
N ARG A 43 5.22 9.55 7.49
CA ARG A 43 4.64 10.77 6.92
C ARG A 43 3.49 10.43 5.98
N ASN A 44 2.83 11.46 5.47
CA ASN A 44 1.91 11.31 4.36
C ASN A 44 2.65 10.92 3.07
N PHE A 45 1.90 10.34 2.15
CA PHE A 45 2.36 9.99 0.80
C PHE A 45 2.89 11.23 0.05
N GLU A 46 3.99 11.03 -0.65
CA GLU A 46 4.57 11.98 -1.61
C GLU A 46 4.79 11.25 -2.94
N PRO A 47 4.70 11.93 -4.11
CA PRO A 47 4.87 11.27 -5.41
C PRO A 47 6.20 10.54 -5.61
N ALA A 48 7.25 10.91 -4.87
CA ALA A 48 8.55 10.24 -4.89
C ALA A 48 8.51 8.84 -4.27
N ASP A 49 7.50 8.51 -3.45
CA ASP A 49 7.36 7.18 -2.84
C ASP A 49 7.06 6.08 -3.87
N LEU A 50 6.64 6.48 -5.07
CA LEU A 50 6.43 5.58 -6.21
C LEU A 50 7.74 5.21 -6.92
N ASP A 51 8.85 5.89 -6.63
CA ASP A 51 10.12 5.65 -7.29
C ASP A 51 10.69 4.28 -6.87
N GLY A 52 10.83 3.39 -7.85
CA GLY A 52 11.33 2.02 -7.62
C GLY A 52 10.30 1.02 -7.08
N ALA A 53 9.03 1.41 -6.99
CA ALA A 53 7.96 0.49 -6.60
C ALA A 53 7.54 -0.42 -7.77
N ASP A 54 7.57 -1.73 -7.56
CA ASP A 54 7.09 -2.71 -8.55
C ASP A 54 5.55 -2.78 -8.61
N MET A 55 4.89 -2.42 -7.50
CA MET A 55 3.43 -2.44 -7.34
C MET A 55 3.02 -1.57 -6.16
N VAL A 56 1.81 -0.99 -6.21
CA VAL A 56 1.28 -0.12 -5.15
C VAL A 56 -0.06 -0.64 -4.64
N LEU A 57 -0.21 -0.67 -3.31
CA LEU A 57 -1.45 -1.03 -2.64
C LEU A 57 -1.95 0.18 -1.86
N VAL A 58 -3.07 0.77 -2.30
CA VAL A 58 -3.67 1.94 -1.64
C VAL A 58 -4.73 1.45 -0.67
N ALA A 59 -4.62 1.87 0.60
CA ALA A 59 -5.56 1.54 1.66
C ALA A 59 -5.76 2.75 2.57
N VAL A 60 -6.10 3.89 1.97
CA VAL A 60 -6.41 5.15 2.66
C VAL A 60 -7.91 5.44 2.54
N ASP A 61 -8.49 6.06 3.56
CA ASP A 61 -9.93 6.36 3.61
C ASP A 61 -10.33 7.62 2.83
N ASP A 62 -9.37 8.34 2.25
CA ASP A 62 -9.56 9.58 1.50
C ASP A 62 -9.64 9.26 -0.01
N PRO A 63 -10.84 9.38 -0.64
CA PRO A 63 -11.01 9.07 -2.06
C PRO A 63 -10.18 9.97 -2.97
N ASP A 64 -10.06 11.26 -2.65
CA ASP A 64 -9.30 12.21 -3.49
C ASP A 64 -7.81 11.85 -3.47
N ALA A 65 -7.30 11.46 -2.31
CA ALA A 65 -5.94 10.95 -2.18
C ALA A 65 -5.74 9.63 -2.94
N SER A 66 -6.70 8.70 -2.86
CA SER A 66 -6.66 7.42 -3.58
C SER A 66 -6.62 7.62 -5.10
N THR A 67 -7.52 8.45 -5.65
CA THR A 67 -7.57 8.78 -7.09
C THR A 67 -6.28 9.49 -7.54
N ALA A 68 -5.71 10.36 -6.72
CA ALA A 68 -4.44 11.02 -7.02
C ALA A 68 -3.27 10.02 -7.11
N ILE A 69 -3.17 9.09 -6.14
CA ILE A 69 -2.16 8.03 -6.15
C ILE A 69 -2.35 7.13 -7.37
N TRP A 70 -3.59 6.70 -7.64
CA TRP A 70 -3.92 5.90 -8.82
C TRP A 70 -3.46 6.58 -10.11
N THR A 71 -3.82 7.85 -10.30
CA THR A 71 -3.44 8.63 -11.49
C THR A 71 -1.92 8.69 -11.68
N LEU A 72 -1.16 8.91 -10.60
CA LEU A 72 0.30 8.95 -10.64
C LEU A 72 0.89 7.57 -11.00
N CYS A 73 0.35 6.49 -10.44
CA CYS A 73 0.73 5.12 -10.79
C CYS A 73 0.49 4.82 -12.27
N LYS A 74 -0.67 5.22 -12.83
CA LYS A 74 -0.97 5.05 -14.26
C LYS A 74 0.01 5.79 -15.16
N GLN A 75 0.37 7.03 -14.82
CA GLN A 75 1.35 7.80 -15.57
C GLN A 75 2.74 7.15 -15.58
N ARG A 76 3.10 6.49 -14.47
CA ARG A 76 4.39 5.80 -14.29
C ARG A 76 4.37 4.33 -14.72
N ARG A 77 3.22 3.82 -15.14
CA ARG A 77 2.99 2.40 -15.50
C ARG A 77 3.29 1.43 -14.35
N ILE A 78 2.99 1.85 -13.12
CA ILE A 78 3.10 1.02 -11.93
C ILE A 78 1.73 0.38 -11.67
N PRO A 79 1.63 -0.96 -11.56
CA PRO A 79 0.39 -1.63 -11.19
C PRO A 79 -0.10 -1.15 -9.83
N VAL A 80 -1.35 -0.71 -9.76
CA VAL A 80 -1.97 -0.22 -8.52
C VAL A 80 -3.25 -0.99 -8.21
N ASN A 81 -3.45 -1.31 -6.94
CA ASN A 81 -4.72 -1.79 -6.44
C ASN A 81 -5.19 -0.89 -5.30
N VAL A 82 -6.28 -0.17 -5.55
CA VAL A 82 -6.97 0.68 -4.58
C VAL A 82 -7.99 -0.16 -3.81
N ALA A 83 -7.90 -0.19 -2.49
CA ALA A 83 -8.86 -0.88 -1.66
C ALA A 83 -10.27 -0.35 -1.88
N ASP A 84 -11.22 -1.28 -2.04
CA ASP A 84 -12.66 -1.01 -2.12
C ASP A 84 -13.13 -0.15 -3.32
N GLU A 85 -12.22 0.25 -4.23
CA GLU A 85 -12.52 1.00 -5.46
C GLU A 85 -12.22 0.17 -6.71
N ILE A 86 -13.20 -0.61 -7.16
CA ILE A 86 -13.08 -1.53 -8.31
C ILE A 86 -12.65 -0.81 -9.62
N PRO A 87 -13.17 0.38 -9.97
CA PRO A 87 -12.76 1.09 -11.19
C PRO A 87 -11.29 1.53 -11.18
N GLU A 88 -10.68 1.67 -10.00
CA GLU A 88 -9.32 2.17 -9.78
C GLU A 88 -8.33 1.04 -9.45
N CYS A 89 -8.58 -0.18 -9.97
CA CYS A 89 -7.70 -1.33 -9.78
C CYS A 89 -7.16 -1.87 -11.11
N ASP A 90 -5.84 -2.06 -11.20
CA ASP A 90 -5.18 -2.73 -12.32
C ASP A 90 -5.13 -4.26 -12.17
N PHE A 91 -5.26 -4.77 -10.96
CA PHE A 91 -5.28 -6.20 -10.64
C PHE A 91 -6.13 -6.46 -9.40
N PHE A 92 -6.45 -7.73 -9.13
CA PHE A 92 -7.26 -8.15 -7.98
C PHE A 92 -6.62 -9.34 -7.27
N PHE A 93 -6.82 -9.42 -5.96
CA PHE A 93 -6.41 -10.59 -5.18
C PHE A 93 -7.44 -11.72 -5.36
N GLY A 94 -6.96 -12.90 -5.76
CA GLY A 94 -7.75 -14.13 -5.74
C GLY A 94 -7.73 -14.81 -4.37
N SER A 95 -8.60 -15.81 -4.17
CA SER A 95 -8.55 -16.66 -2.99
C SER A 95 -7.27 -17.48 -2.94
N VAL A 96 -6.65 -17.55 -1.78
CA VAL A 96 -5.52 -18.43 -1.46
C VAL A 96 -6.00 -19.50 -0.46
N HIS A 97 -5.61 -20.75 -0.69
CA HIS A 97 -5.95 -21.94 0.11
C HIS A 97 -4.72 -22.51 0.80
#